data_AF-F8IJP2-F1
#
_entry.id   AF-F8IJP2-F1
#
_cell.length_a   1.000
_cell.length_b   1.000
_cell.length_c   1.000
_cell.angle_alpha   90.00
_cell.angle_beta   90.00
_cell.angle_gamma   90.00
#
_symmetry.space_group_name_H-M   'P 1'
#
loop_
_entity.id
_entity.type
_entity.pdbx_description
1 polymer ?
#
loop_
_entity_poly.entity_id
_entity_poly.type
_entity_poly.pdbx_seq_one_letter_code
_entity_poly.pdbx_strand_id
1 'polypeptide(L)' 'MQADTYYLEYELHDGTRVFLAFDNENDRDGCHISLDMYKAQLGPITQEVLDRILGKFHGRIAGFPG' A
#
# COMPACT_ATOMS: atom_id res chain seq x y z
N MET A 1 -21.56 -0.51 13.57
CA MET A 1 -21.08 -0.01 12.27
C MET A 1 -20.13 -1.09 11.76
N GLN A 2 -20.40 -1.73 10.62
CA GLN A 2 -19.44 -2.68 10.04
C GLN A 2 -18.18 -1.87 9.72
N ALA A 3 -17.04 -2.29 10.26
CA ALA A 3 -15.75 -1.71 9.87
C ALA A 3 -15.44 -2.28 8.47
N ASP A 4 -15.85 -1.57 7.43
CA ASP A 4 -15.45 -1.89 6.08
C ASP A 4 -13.92 -1.79 6.00
N THR A 5 -13.28 -2.91 5.69
CA THR A 5 -11.84 -2.94 5.43
C THR A 5 -11.61 -2.61 3.97
N TYR A 6 -10.83 -1.57 3.72
CA TYR A 6 -10.48 -1.12 2.38
C TYR A 6 -9.20 -1.82 1.94
N TYR A 7 -9.23 -2.44 0.77
CA TYR A 7 -8.10 -3.17 0.23
C TYR A 7 -7.44 -2.43 -0.94
N LEU A 8 -6.13 -2.58 -1.05
CA LEU A 8 -5.35 -2.11 -2.19
C LEU A 8 -4.39 -3.22 -2.63
N GLU A 9 -4.54 -3.67 -3.87
CA GLU A 9 -3.52 -4.49 -4.52
C GLU A 9 -2.43 -3.56 -5.06
N TYR A 10 -1.16 -3.88 -4.77
CA TYR A 10 -0.03 -3.13 -5.30
C TYR A 10 1.07 -4.08 -5.78
N GLU A 11 1.68 -3.76 -6.92
CA GLU A 11 2.82 -4.51 -7.47
C GLU A 11 4.12 -3.77 -7.17
N LEU A 12 4.99 -4.42 -6.42
CA LEU A 12 6.35 -3.95 -6.14
C LEU A 12 7.23 -4.08 -7.38
N HIS A 13 8.37 -3.40 -7.36
CA HIS A 13 9.24 -3.32 -8.55
C HIS A 13 9.82 -4.66 -9.01
N ASP A 14 9.87 -5.66 -8.12
CA ASP A 14 10.38 -7.00 -8.37
C ASP A 14 9.29 -7.93 -8.92
N GLY A 15 8.08 -7.40 -9.16
CA GLY A 15 6.91 -8.15 -9.58
C GLY A 15 6.13 -8.79 -8.42
N THR A 16 6.60 -8.62 -7.17
CA THR A 16 5.87 -9.10 -6.00
C THR A 16 4.59 -8.28 -5.83
N ARG A 17 3.45 -8.95 -5.88
CA ARG A 17 2.16 -8.31 -5.56
C ARG A 17 1.88 -8.44 -4.08
N VAL A 18 1.28 -7.40 -3.51
CA VAL A 18 0.87 -7.36 -2.10
C VAL A 18 -0.56 -6.87 -2.01
N PHE A 19 -1.32 -7.44 -1.09
CA PHE A 19 -2.59 -6.89 -0.66
C PHE A 19 -2.38 -6.10 0.62
N LEU A 20 -2.77 -4.84 0.58
CA LEU A 20 -2.79 -3.93 1.71
C LEU A 20 -4.22 -3.79 2.20
N ALA A 21 -4.40 -3.70 3.51
CA ALA A 21 -5.67 -3.45 4.17
C ALA A 21 -5.58 -2.18 5.01
N PHE A 22 -6.68 -1.44 5.02
CA PHE A 22 -6.85 -0.18 5.74
C PHE A 22 -8.23 -0.15 6.39
N ASP A 23 -8.31 0.47 7.55
CA ASP A 23 -9.59 0.69 8.25
C ASP A 23 -10.33 1.95 7.75
N ASN A 24 -9.72 2.72 6.83
CA ASN A 24 -10.25 3.96 6.28
C ASN A 24 -9.91 4.11 4.79
N GLU A 25 -10.88 4.52 3.98
CA GLU A 25 -10.72 4.80 2.56
C GLU A 25 -9.67 5.89 2.31
N ASN A 26 -9.66 6.95 3.12
CA ASN A 26 -8.72 8.06 2.96
C ASN A 26 -7.27 7.62 3.14
N ASP A 27 -7.03 6.70 4.07
CA ASP A 27 -5.71 6.11 4.29
C ASP A 27 -5.30 5.22 3.11
N ARG A 28 -6.23 4.41 2.59
CA ARG A 28 -6.01 3.59 1.39
C ARG A 28 -5.65 4.44 0.17
N ASP A 29 -6.42 5.48 -0.11
CA ASP A 29 -6.20 6.35 -1.27
C ASP A 29 -4.95 7.21 -1.09
N GLY A 30 -4.71 7.73 0.11
CA GLY A 30 -3.47 8.45 0.45
C GLY A 30 -2.22 7.57 0.30
N CYS A 31 -2.30 6.31 0.70
CA CYS A 31 -1.23 5.33 0.51
C CYS A 31 -0.98 5.09 -0.98
N HIS A 32 -2.03 4.83 -1.76
CA HIS A 32 -1.92 4.58 -3.19
C HIS A 32 -1.27 5.75 -3.94
N ILE A 33 -1.73 6.98 -3.68
CA ILE A 33 -1.17 8.19 -4.29
C ILE A 33 0.29 8.37 -3.90
N SER A 34 0.62 8.15 -2.62
CA SER A 34 2.00 8.31 -2.13
C SER A 34 2.96 7.30 -2.76
N LEU A 35 2.51 6.06 -2.94
CA LEU A 35 3.29 5.02 -3.63
C LEU A 35 3.56 5.41 -5.09
N ASP A 36 2.54 5.88 -5.80
CA ASP A 36 2.69 6.29 -7.20
C ASP A 36 3.61 7.52 -7.35
N MET A 37 3.44 8.52 -6.48
CA MET A 37 4.32 9.69 -6.43
C MET A 37 5.76 9.32 -6.11
N TYR A 38 5.99 8.43 -5.15
CA TYR A 38 7.33 7.94 -4.83
C TYR A 38 7.93 7.22 -6.04
N LYS A 39 7.15 6.35 -6.70
CA LYS A 39 7.57 5.62 -7.90
C LYS A 39 8.01 6.55 -9.02
N ALA A 40 7.25 7.60 -9.25
CA ALA A 40 7.52 8.58 -10.30
C ALA A 40 8.73 9.49 -10.00
N GLN A 41 8.98 9.83 -8.73
CA GLN A 41 9.98 10.84 -8.35
C GLN A 41 11.30 10.25 -7.82
N LEU A 42 11.23 9.19 -7.02
CA LEU A 42 12.35 8.69 -6.23
C LEU A 42 12.84 7.32 -6.71
N GLY A 43 12.01 6.57 -7.44
CA GLY A 43 12.38 5.31 -8.05
C GLY A 43 11.56 4.12 -7.54
N PRO A 44 12.05 2.89 -7.69
CA PRO A 44 11.24 1.69 -7.51
C PRO A 44 10.66 1.55 -6.09
N ILE A 45 9.42 1.04 -6.01
CA ILE A 45 8.80 0.66 -4.74
C ILE A 45 9.30 -0.72 -4.34
N THR A 46 10.20 -0.75 -3.36
CA THR A 46 10.66 -1.96 -2.68
C THR A 46 9.78 -2.24 -1.45
N GLN A 47 9.93 -3.43 -0.88
CA GLN A 47 9.25 -3.79 0.38
C GLN A 47 9.55 -2.79 1.52
N GLU A 48 10.78 -2.27 1.60
CA GLU A 48 11.15 -1.28 2.62
C GLU A 48 10.46 0.07 2.42
N VAL A 49 10.33 0.50 1.16
CA VAL A 49 9.61 1.74 0.81
C VAL A 49 8.12 1.57 1.09
N LEU A 50 7.56 0.44 0.69
CA LEU A 50 6.19 0.06 0.97
C LEU A 50 5.90 0.13 2.47
N ASP A 51 6.69 -0.56 3.30
CA ASP A 51 6.52 -0.60 4.76
C ASP A 51 6.52 0.81 5.38
N ARG A 52 7.47 1.65 4.96
CA ARG A 52 7.55 3.06 5.41
C ARG A 52 6.33 3.88 5.03
N ILE A 53 5.85 3.75 3.80
CA ILE A 53 4.68 4.51 3.33
C ILE A 53 3.42 3.97 4.00
N LEU A 54 3.27 2.65 4.05
CA LEU A 54 2.15 1.96 4.68
C LEU A 54 1.99 2.35 6.15
N GLY A 55 3.10 2.43 6.89
CA GLY A 55 3.11 2.88 8.29
C GLY A 55 2.63 4.32 8.50
N LYS A 56 2.76 5.20 7.49
CA LYS A 56 2.21 6.58 7.56
C LYS A 56 0.70 6.63 7.42
N PHE A 57 0.13 5.66 6.72
CA PHE A 57 -1.31 5.56 6.42
C PHE A 57 -2.01 4.49 7.27
N HIS A 58 -1.41 4.09 8.39
CA HIS A 58 -1.97 3.07 9.30
C HIS A 58 -2.40 1.77 8.59
N GLY A 59 -1.77 1.47 7.46
CA GLY A 59 -2.09 0.29 6.66
C GLY A 59 -1.38 -0.95 7.18
N ARG A 60 -1.85 -2.12 6.76
CA ARG A 60 -1.21 -3.41 7.04
C ARG A 60 -1.19 -4.29 5.82
N ILE A 61 -0.21 -5.19 5.72
CA ILE A 61 -0.20 -6.22 4.69
C ILE A 61 -1.24 -7.27 5.07
N ALA A 62 -2.26 -7.43 4.23
CA ALA A 62 -3.32 -8.42 4.39
C ALA A 62 -2.92 -9.79 3.83
N GLY A 63 -1.99 -9.82 2.87
CA GLY A 63 -1.46 -11.06 2.30
C GLY A 63 -0.72 -10.83 0.99
N PHE A 64 -0.27 -11.94 0.40
CA PHE A 64 0.34 -12.00 -0.92
C PHE A 64 -0.57 -12.84 -1.81
N PRO A 65 -0.89 -12.43 -3.06
CA PRO A 65 -1.54 -13.33 -4.00
C PRO A 65 -0.62 -14.54 -4.21
N GLY A 66 -1.14 -15.73 -3.91
CA GLY A 66 -0.47 -17.00 -4.14
C GLY A 66 -0.46 -17.42 -5.60
#